data_AF-A0A077D1R9-F1
#
_entry.id   AF-A0A077D1R9-F1
#
_cell.length_a   1.000
_cell.length_b   1.000
_cell.length_c   1.000
_cell.angle_alpha   90.00
_cell.angle_beta   90.00
_cell.angle_gamma   90.00
#
_symmetry.space_group_name_H-M   'P 1'
#
loop_
_entity.id
_entity.type
_entity.pdbx_description
1 polymer ?
#
loop_
_entity_poly.entity_id
_entity_poly.type
_entity_poly.pdbx_seq_one_letter_code
_entity_poly.pdbx_strand_id
1 'polypeptide(L)'
;DSIKEKLILPFLDIELHVYDLGMENRDATNDQVTVDCAEAVKKYNVGIKCATITPDEKRVEEFKLKEMWKSPNGTIRNILGGTVFREAIICKNIPRLVTGWNQPIIIGR
;
A
#
# COMPACT_ATOMS: atom_id res chain seq x y z
N ASP A 1 11.45 -5.67 -7.05
CA ASP A 1 12.02 -4.31 -7.30
C ASP A 1 12.06 -3.84 -8.75
N SER A 2 11.58 -4.61 -9.73
CA SER A 2 11.76 -4.30 -11.16
C SER A 2 11.23 -2.94 -11.63
N ILE A 3 10.12 -2.45 -11.09
CA ILE A 3 9.55 -1.13 -11.45
C ILE A 3 10.52 -0.01 -11.05
N LYS A 4 11.00 -0.03 -9.80
CA LYS A 4 11.90 0.99 -9.24
C LYS A 4 13.19 1.09 -10.06
N GLU A 5 13.80 -0.05 -10.35
CA GLU A 5 15.09 -0.13 -11.05
C GLU A 5 15.00 0.21 -12.54
N LYS A 6 13.91 -0.15 -13.21
CA LYS A 6 13.81 0.00 -14.67
C LYS A 6 13.09 1.27 -15.09
N LEU A 7 12.15 1.76 -14.30
CA LEU A 7 11.20 2.79 -14.71
C LEU A 7 11.29 4.08 -13.87
N ILE A 8 11.97 4.07 -12.71
CA ILE A 8 12.04 5.22 -11.80
C ILE A 8 13.47 5.73 -11.66
N LEU A 9 14.36 4.97 -11.00
CA LEU A 9 15.71 5.41 -10.62
C LEU A 9 16.64 5.76 -11.80
N PRO A 10 16.53 5.15 -13.00
CA PRO A 10 17.33 5.60 -14.15
C PRO A 10 16.99 7.01 -14.64
N PHE A 11 15.83 7.54 -14.26
CA PHE A 11 15.29 8.80 -14.78
C PHE A 11 15.09 9.87 -13.72
N LEU A 12 15.17 9.51 -12.43
CA LEU A 12 14.90 10.39 -11.31
C LEU A 12 15.95 10.18 -10.21
N ASP A 13 16.64 11.26 -9.85
CA ASP A 13 17.45 11.33 -8.65
C ASP A 13 16.55 11.80 -7.49
N ILE A 14 16.15 10.85 -6.64
CA ILE A 14 15.18 11.07 -5.57
C ILE A 14 15.60 10.34 -4.28
N GLU A 15 15.43 11.00 -3.15
CA GLU A 15 15.59 10.38 -1.84
C GLU A 15 14.37 9.50 -1.52
N LEU A 16 14.61 8.25 -1.16
CA LEU A 16 13.56 7.30 -0.78
C LEU A 16 13.75 6.88 0.69
N HIS A 17 12.82 7.29 1.55
CA HIS A 17 12.71 6.73 2.90
C HIS A 17 11.96 5.40 2.84
N VAL A 18 12.70 4.29 2.91
CA VAL A 18 12.15 2.93 2.73
C VAL A 18 11.77 2.32 4.07
N TYR A 19 10.53 1.82 4.15
CA TYR A 19 9.99 1.10 5.29
C TYR A 19 9.49 -0.28 4.81
N ASP A 20 10.05 -1.35 5.36
CA ASP A 20 9.64 -2.71 5.00
C ASP A 20 8.37 -3.11 5.77
N LEU A 21 7.24 -3.12 5.08
CA LEU A 21 5.95 -3.56 5.61
C LEU A 21 5.65 -5.04 5.30
N GLY A 22 6.68 -5.82 4.94
CA GLY A 22 6.61 -7.27 4.81
C GLY A 22 6.17 -7.94 6.11
N MET A 23 5.48 -9.07 6.00
CA MET A 23 4.87 -9.74 7.16
C MET A 23 5.89 -10.07 8.25
N GLU A 24 7.05 -10.60 7.86
CA GLU A 24 8.12 -10.97 8.79
C GLU A 24 8.71 -9.76 9.52
N ASN A 25 8.97 -8.65 8.81
CA ASN A 25 9.50 -7.43 9.44
C ASN A 25 8.46 -6.76 10.34
N ARG A 26 7.19 -6.79 9.94
CA ARG A 26 6.10 -6.34 10.81
C ARG A 26 6.03 -7.18 12.08
N ASP A 27 6.08 -8.50 11.97
CA ASP A 27 6.07 -9.37 13.15
C ASP A 27 7.30 -9.14 14.04
N ALA A 28 8.50 -9.03 13.44
CA ALA A 28 9.75 -8.77 14.15
C ALA A 28 9.70 -7.46 14.95
N THR A 29 9.10 -6.41 14.39
CA THR A 29 8.99 -5.08 14.99
C THR A 29 7.72 -4.86 15.82
N ASN A 30 6.92 -5.92 16.07
CA ASN A 30 5.63 -5.82 16.73
C ASN A 30 4.69 -4.78 16.07
N ASP A 31 4.74 -4.74 14.74
CA ASP A 31 4.03 -3.83 13.83
C ASP A 31 4.41 -2.34 13.98
N GLN A 32 5.47 -2.00 14.73
CA GLN A 32 5.94 -0.63 14.91
C GLN A 32 6.35 0.02 13.58
N VAL A 33 6.94 -0.75 12.66
CA VAL A 33 7.33 -0.26 11.32
C VAL A 33 6.15 0.32 10.53
N THR A 34 4.93 -0.17 10.76
CA THR A 34 3.71 0.34 10.12
C THR A 34 3.34 1.73 10.63
N VAL A 35 3.54 1.96 11.94
CA VAL A 35 3.31 3.28 12.57
C VAL A 35 4.38 4.26 12.14
N ASP A 36 5.65 3.84 12.15
CA ASP A 36 6.79 4.67 11.74
C ASP A 36 6.65 5.13 10.28
N CYS A 37 6.19 4.24 9.40
CA CYS A 37 5.88 4.56 8.02
C CYS A 37 4.77 5.61 7.91
N ALA A 38 3.69 5.50 8.70
CA ALA A 38 2.60 6.47 8.68
C ALA A 38 3.04 7.87 9.16
N GLU A 39 3.84 7.93 10.22
CA GLU A 39 4.40 9.19 10.72
C GLU A 39 5.42 9.81 9.75
N ALA A 40 6.20 8.99 9.04
CA ALA A 40 7.05 9.46 7.96
C ALA A 40 6.23 10.09 6.82
N VAL A 41 5.10 9.49 6.44
CA VAL A 41 4.20 10.07 5.44
C VAL A 41 3.60 11.39 5.94
N LYS A 42 3.26 11.53 7.22
CA LYS A 42 2.85 12.85 7.76
C LYS A 42 3.96 13.89 7.64
N LYS A 43 5.20 13.51 7.94
CA LYS A 43 6.36 14.40 7.89
C LYS A 43 6.69 14.85 6.46
N TYR A 44 6.67 13.92 5.50
CA TYR A 44 7.11 14.14 4.12
C TYR A 44 5.96 14.32 3.11
N ASN A 45 4.71 14.25 3.57
CA ASN A 45 3.44 14.42 2.83
C ASN A 45 3.10 13.34 1.78
N VAL A 46 4.10 12.72 1.14
CA VAL A 46 3.88 11.77 0.04
C VAL A 46 4.40 10.39 0.42
N GLY A 47 3.59 9.36 0.18
CA GLY A 47 3.94 7.96 0.39
C GLY A 47 3.49 7.10 -0.78
N ILE A 48 4.30 6.09 -1.12
CA ILE A 48 3.98 5.06 -2.12
C ILE A 48 4.10 3.72 -1.41
N LYS A 49 3.06 2.89 -1.53
CA LYS A 49 2.96 1.65 -0.76
C LYS A 49 2.69 0.44 -1.66
N CYS A 50 3.46 -0.62 -1.47
CA CYS A 50 3.18 -1.94 -2.04
C CYS A 50 2.02 -2.64 -1.32
N ALA A 51 1.37 -3.58 -2.01
CA ALA A 51 0.35 -4.42 -1.38
C ALA A 51 0.96 -5.24 -0.23
N THR A 52 0.21 -5.38 0.86
CA THR A 52 0.65 -6.07 2.08
C THR A 52 -0.39 -7.08 2.53
N ILE A 53 0.06 -8.18 3.14
CA ILE A 53 -0.82 -9.18 3.71
C ILE A 53 -1.47 -8.63 5.00
N THR A 54 -2.77 -8.84 5.14
CA THR A 54 -3.46 -8.75 6.43
C THR A 54 -3.65 -10.19 6.88
N PRO A 55 -3.01 -10.63 7.99
CA PRO A 55 -3.02 -12.04 8.35
C PRO A 55 -4.40 -12.45 8.85
N ASP A 56 -4.86 -13.61 8.41
CA ASP A 56 -5.92 -14.39 9.04
C ASP A 56 -5.29 -15.54 9.87
N GLU A 57 -6.12 -16.39 10.46
CA GLU A 57 -5.67 -17.52 11.29
C GLU A 57 -4.70 -18.44 10.53
N LYS A 58 -4.96 -18.70 9.24
CA LYS A 58 -4.09 -19.53 8.40
C LYS A 58 -2.75 -18.86 8.16
N ARG A 59 -2.73 -17.54 7.93
CA ARG A 59 -1.48 -16.79 7.76
C ARG A 59 -0.68 -16.70 9.05
N VAL A 60 -1.33 -16.65 10.22
CA VAL A 60 -0.64 -16.72 11.52
C VAL A 60 0.10 -18.04 11.64
N GLU A 61 -0.52 -19.17 11.29
CA GLU A 61 0.12 -20.48 11.31
C GLU A 61 1.22 -20.62 10.25
N GLU A 62 0.95 -20.19 9.00
CA GLU A 62 1.89 -20.29 7.86
C GLU A 62 3.19 -19.53 8.13
N PHE A 63 3.09 -18.31 8.65
CA PHE A 63 4.24 -17.44 8.91
C PHE A 63 4.75 -17.52 10.36
N LYS A 64 4.12 -18.32 11.22
CA LYS A 64 4.43 -18.45 12.66
C LYS A 64 4.47 -17.10 13.37
N LEU A 65 3.44 -16.29 13.14
CA LEU A 65 3.34 -14.93 13.67
C LEU A 65 3.11 -14.94 15.18
N LYS A 66 3.61 -13.91 15.87
CA LYS A 66 3.36 -13.69 17.30
C LYS A 66 1.87 -13.49 17.58
N GLU A 67 1.18 -12.76 16.70
CA GLU A 67 -0.25 -12.49 16.79
C GLU A 67 -0.86 -12.16 15.42
N MET A 68 -2.18 -12.03 15.39
CA MET A 68 -2.92 -11.59 14.21
C MET A 68 -2.86 -10.06 14.08
N TRP A 69 -1.78 -9.58 13.45
CA TRP A 69 -1.56 -8.14 13.24
C TRP A 69 -2.69 -7.46 12.46
N LYS A 70 -2.99 -6.21 12.81
CA LYS A 70 -3.99 -5.39 12.09
C LYS A 70 -3.57 -5.12 10.65
N SER A 71 -4.50 -4.71 9.79
CA SER A 71 -4.17 -4.36 8.41
C SER A 71 -3.29 -3.11 8.35
N PRO A 72 -2.12 -3.12 7.67
CA PRO A 72 -1.30 -1.93 7.49
C PRO A 72 -2.04 -0.77 6.85
N ASN A 73 -2.91 -1.07 5.88
CA ASN A 73 -3.72 -0.05 5.21
C ASN A 73 -4.69 0.63 6.20
N GLY A 74 -5.27 -0.15 7.12
CA GLY A 74 -6.15 0.36 8.16
C GLY A 74 -5.39 1.24 9.15
N THR A 75 -4.25 0.75 9.64
CA THR A 75 -3.39 1.47 10.59
C THR A 75 -2.92 2.80 10.00
N ILE A 76 -2.32 2.78 8.81
CA ILE A 76 -1.80 4.00 8.14
C ILE A 76 -2.94 5.00 7.90
N ARG A 77 -4.11 4.56 7.41
CA ARG A 77 -5.25 5.46 7.17
C ARG A 77 -5.79 6.09 8.44
N ASN A 78 -5.88 5.34 9.54
CA ASN A 78 -6.34 5.87 10.82
C ASN A 78 -5.37 6.91 11.38
N ILE A 79 -4.07 6.73 11.16
CA ILE A 79 -3.03 7.66 11.59
C ILE A 79 -3.04 8.94 10.73
N LEU A 80 -3.10 8.81 9.40
CA LEU A 80 -3.09 9.94 8.47
C LEU A 80 -4.40 10.75 8.47
N GLY A 81 -5.54 10.09 8.69
CA GLY A 81 -6.86 10.74 8.69
C GLY A 81 -7.28 11.24 7.30
N GLY A 82 -7.86 10.36 6.47
CA GLY A 82 -8.28 10.75 5.12
C GLY A 82 -9.20 9.74 4.42
N THR A 83 -9.61 10.11 3.20
CA THR A 83 -10.48 9.32 2.31
C THR A 83 -9.65 8.67 1.21
N VAL A 84 -9.94 7.41 0.91
CA VAL A 84 -9.32 6.68 -0.20
C VAL A 84 -10.13 6.92 -1.45
N PHE A 85 -9.52 7.51 -2.46
CA PHE A 85 -10.09 7.63 -3.80
C PHE A 85 -9.59 6.48 -4.68
N ARG A 86 -10.51 5.85 -5.43
CA ARG A 86 -10.20 4.80 -6.39
C ARG A 86 -10.70 5.20 -7.75
N GLU A 87 -9.83 5.14 -8.72
CA GLU A 87 -10.10 5.47 -10.12
C GLU A 87 -9.67 4.32 -11.03
N ALA A 88 -10.46 4.04 -12.06
CA ALA A 88 -10.14 3.02 -13.06
C ALA A 88 -9.17 3.57 -14.11
N ILE A 89 -8.11 2.82 -14.42
CA ILE A 89 -7.24 3.11 -15.57
C ILE A 89 -7.93 2.58 -16.84
N ILE A 90 -8.34 3.49 -17.73
CA ILE A 90 -9.07 3.14 -18.96
C ILE A 90 -8.09 2.92 -20.11
N CYS A 91 -8.12 1.73 -20.72
CA CYS A 91 -7.37 1.38 -21.92
C CYS A 91 -8.31 1.29 -23.12
N LYS A 92 -7.99 1.97 -24.23
CA LYS A 92 -8.83 2.01 -25.45
C LYS A 92 -9.11 0.62 -26.04
N ASN A 93 -8.17 -0.31 -25.91
CA ASN A 93 -8.22 -1.66 -26.46
C ASN A 93 -8.81 -2.71 -25.50
N ILE A 94 -9.24 -2.31 -24.30
CA ILE A 94 -9.86 -3.23 -23.33
C ILE A 94 -11.37 -2.91 -23.26
N PRO A 95 -12.25 -3.82 -23.70
CA PRO A 95 -13.69 -3.59 -23.68
C PRO A 95 -14.24 -3.51 -22.26
N ARG A 96 -15.30 -2.72 -22.08
CA ARG A 96 -15.96 -2.51 -20.78
C ARG A 96 -17.24 -3.32 -20.70
N LEU A 97 -17.53 -3.87 -19.52
CA LEU A 97 -18.76 -4.62 -19.26
C LEU A 97 -20.01 -3.72 -19.31
N VAL A 98 -19.89 -2.49 -18.81
CA VAL A 98 -20.96 -1.49 -18.87
C VAL A 98 -20.67 -0.53 -20.03
N THR A 99 -21.42 -0.68 -21.11
CA THR A 99 -21.15 -0.04 -22.41
C THR A 99 -21.22 1.49 -22.39
N GLY A 100 -22.02 2.07 -21.50
CA GLY A 100 -22.16 3.53 -21.36
C GLY A 100 -21.04 4.21 -20.55
N TRP A 101 -20.19 3.45 -19.86
CA TRP A 101 -19.16 4.00 -18.98
C TRP A 101 -17.94 4.45 -19.76
N ASN A 102 -18.05 5.63 -20.39
CA ASN A 102 -17.00 6.19 -21.24
C ASN A 102 -15.88 6.91 -20.49
N GLN A 103 -16.16 7.35 -19.26
CA GLN A 103 -15.27 8.09 -18.38
C GLN A 103 -15.04 7.30 -17.08
N PRO A 104 -13.92 7.52 -16.37
CA PRO A 104 -13.67 6.84 -15.11
C PRO A 104 -14.71 7.27 -14.06
N ILE A 105 -15.14 6.31 -13.25
CA ILE A 105 -15.99 6.55 -12.09
C ILE A 105 -15.09 6.48 -10.87
N ILE A 106 -15.05 7.56 -10.09
CA ILE A 106 -14.21 7.67 -8.89
C ILE A 106 -15.04 7.31 -7.66
N ILE A 107 -14.53 6.41 -6.83
CA ILE A 107 -15.15 6.02 -5.56
C ILE A 107 -14.31 6.55 -4.40
N GLY A 108 -14.89 7.40 -3.56
CA GLY A 108 -14.31 7.84 -2.28
C GLY A 108 -14.81 6.97 -1.12
N ARG A 109 -13.90 6.39 -0.33
CA ARG A 109 -14.21 5.55 0.85
C ARG A 109 -13.37 5.92 2.07
#